data_AF-A0A847CI58-F1
#
_entry.id   AF-A0A847CI58-F1
#
_cell.length_a   1.000
_cell.length_b   1.000
_cell.length_c   1.000
_cell.angle_alpha   90.00
_cell.angle_beta   90.00
_cell.angle_gamma   90.00
#
_symmetry.space_group_name_H-M   'P 1'
#
loop_
_entity.id
_entity.type
_entity.pdbx_description
1 polymer ?
#
loop_
_entity_poly.entity_id
_entity_poly.type
_entity_poly.pdbx_seq_one_letter_code
_entity_poly.pdbx_strand_id
1 'polypeptide(L)'
;MMSFEDWKDKISEFKTVDVRQLQGNFFPGLLKMAKNTPEGEGIKIIQTFEPHPLYAALKAIGFEHYTEKVDSGDFHVYFYRIKKKDDIEQSPFRPLALLNFPMIDEELGEITANFWNLTWNDEKRTLPYETRLLLSLTNAVGAGRMRQASRELIKAYIYGVDSAILDDVFELLAWNQGIGYFSSEIGPSALFQAYKLIKTQEKNGKSRDEIKQMLMEKFGEKNIEVSVQ
;
A
#
# COMPACT_ATOMS: atom_id res chain seq x y z
N MET A 1 -21.17 9.35 -7.80
CA MET A 1 -19.71 9.54 -7.64
C MET A 1 -19.42 10.89 -8.27
N MET A 2 -18.72 11.80 -7.57
CA MET A 2 -18.40 13.12 -8.11
C MET A 2 -17.33 12.93 -9.20
N SER A 3 -17.52 13.54 -10.36
CA SER A 3 -16.67 13.43 -11.55
C SER A 3 -15.81 14.68 -11.73
N PHE A 4 -14.78 14.62 -12.58
CA PHE A 4 -13.94 15.78 -12.87
C PHE A 4 -14.75 17.00 -13.35
N GLU A 5 -15.81 16.79 -14.11
CA GLU A 5 -16.69 17.86 -14.59
C GLU A 5 -17.33 18.69 -13.46
N ASP A 6 -17.49 18.09 -12.28
CA ASP A 6 -18.13 18.74 -11.12
C ASP A 6 -17.19 19.71 -10.37
N TRP A 7 -15.87 19.66 -10.64
CA TRP A 7 -14.88 20.46 -9.90
C TRP A 7 -13.74 21.02 -10.76
N LYS A 8 -13.76 20.82 -12.08
CA LYS A 8 -12.72 21.30 -13.01
C LYS A 8 -12.49 22.81 -12.97
N ASP A 9 -13.51 23.59 -12.60
CA ASP A 9 -13.45 25.04 -12.45
C ASP A 9 -12.64 25.50 -11.24
N LYS A 10 -12.44 24.62 -10.25
CA LYS A 10 -11.73 24.92 -8.99
C LYS A 10 -10.23 24.66 -9.06
N ILE A 11 -9.73 24.03 -10.13
CA ILE A 11 -8.34 23.55 -10.21
C ILE A 11 -7.31 24.69 -10.14
N SER A 12 -7.69 25.92 -10.53
CA SER A 12 -6.83 27.10 -10.44
C SER A 12 -6.54 27.53 -9.01
N GLU A 13 -7.38 27.14 -8.05
CA GLU A 13 -7.23 27.44 -6.62
C GLU A 13 -6.36 26.41 -5.90
N PHE A 14 -6.03 25.29 -6.55
CA PHE A 14 -5.33 24.20 -5.89
C PHE A 14 -3.89 24.57 -5.60
N LYS A 15 -3.45 24.24 -4.38
CA LYS A 15 -2.06 24.40 -4.00
C LYS A 15 -1.19 23.47 -4.85
N THR A 16 -0.23 24.04 -5.57
CA THR A 16 0.70 23.28 -6.40
C THR A 16 1.90 22.79 -5.58
N VAL A 17 2.22 21.50 -5.75
CA VAL A 17 3.38 20.82 -5.18
C VAL A 17 4.16 20.20 -6.34
N ASP A 18 5.26 20.83 -6.72
CA ASP A 18 6.19 20.27 -7.70
C ASP A 18 7.12 19.28 -7.00
N VAL A 19 7.02 18.00 -7.35
CA VAL A 19 7.80 16.94 -6.72
C VAL A 19 8.96 16.45 -7.59
N ARG A 20 9.14 17.01 -8.80
CA ARG A 20 10.17 16.58 -9.76
C ARG A 20 11.59 16.78 -9.24
N GLN A 21 11.79 17.84 -8.43
CA GLN A 21 13.09 18.17 -7.84
C GLN A 21 13.24 17.66 -6.40
N LEU A 22 12.22 16.98 -5.85
CA LEU A 22 12.28 16.45 -4.49
C LEU A 22 13.06 15.14 -4.48
N GLN A 23 14.14 15.12 -3.71
CA GLN A 23 14.90 13.91 -3.43
C GLN A 23 14.31 13.18 -2.21
N GLY A 24 14.18 11.87 -2.31
CA GLY A 24 13.67 10.99 -1.24
C GLY A 24 12.15 10.84 -1.23
N ASN A 25 11.65 10.11 -0.24
CA ASN A 25 10.22 9.84 -0.11
C ASN A 25 9.46 11.11 0.33
N PHE A 26 8.87 11.83 -0.62
CA PHE A 26 8.06 13.03 -0.37
C PHE A 26 6.66 12.73 0.20
N PHE A 27 6.24 11.46 0.21
CA PHE A 27 4.89 11.06 0.59
C PHE A 27 4.50 11.46 2.02
N PRO A 28 5.34 11.36 3.07
CA PRO A 28 4.94 11.78 4.42
C PRO A 28 4.57 13.26 4.50
N GLY A 29 5.33 14.12 3.83
CA GLY A 29 5.06 15.55 3.73
C GLY A 29 3.76 15.82 2.96
N LEU A 30 3.60 15.17 1.81
CA LEU A 30 2.37 15.23 1.02
C LEU A 30 1.16 14.76 1.81
N LEU A 31 1.26 13.64 2.53
CA LEU A 31 0.17 13.08 3.32
C LEU A 31 -0.23 14.01 4.46
N LYS A 32 0.73 14.66 5.12
CA LYS A 32 0.46 15.67 6.16
C LYS A 32 -0.30 16.86 5.57
N MET A 33 0.12 17.35 4.41
CA MET A 33 -0.59 18.43 3.69
C MET A 33 -1.99 17.97 3.32
N ALA A 34 -2.09 16.82 2.67
CA ALA A 34 -3.33 16.23 2.22
C ALA A 34 -4.30 16.08 3.38
N LYS A 35 -3.92 15.56 4.56
CA LYS A 35 -4.80 15.44 5.73
C LYS A 35 -5.37 16.78 6.25
N ASN A 36 -4.68 17.88 6.03
CA ASN A 36 -5.11 19.21 6.45
C ASN A 36 -5.96 19.94 5.40
N THR A 37 -6.00 19.46 4.16
CA THR A 37 -6.85 20.03 3.10
C THR A 37 -8.34 19.84 3.45
N PRO A 38 -9.13 20.92 3.58
CA PRO A 38 -10.57 20.87 3.82
C PRO A 38 -11.34 20.18 2.69
N GLU A 39 -12.58 19.79 2.98
CA GLU A 39 -13.54 19.40 1.96
C GLU A 39 -13.85 20.57 1.03
N GLY A 40 -13.90 20.30 -0.27
CA GLY A 40 -14.10 21.35 -1.27
C GLY A 40 -12.82 22.00 -1.80
N GLU A 41 -11.65 21.68 -1.24
CA GLU A 41 -10.34 22.16 -1.69
C GLU A 41 -9.52 21.04 -2.37
N GLY A 42 -8.36 21.39 -2.96
CA GLY A 42 -7.52 20.43 -3.65
C GLY A 42 -6.02 20.75 -3.68
N ILE A 43 -5.26 19.76 -4.15
CA ILE A 43 -3.81 19.81 -4.31
C ILE A 43 -3.47 19.44 -5.74
N LYS A 44 -2.62 20.21 -6.39
CA LYS A 44 -2.00 19.86 -7.68
C LYS A 44 -0.61 19.29 -7.42
N ILE A 45 -0.30 18.14 -8.00
CA ILE A 45 1.03 17.52 -7.98
C ILE A 45 1.59 17.55 -9.41
N ILE A 46 2.86 17.94 -9.55
CA ILE A 46 3.61 17.88 -10.81
C ILE A 46 4.71 16.84 -10.65
N GLN A 47 4.73 15.83 -11.52
CA GLN A 47 5.70 14.73 -11.50
C GLN A 47 6.09 14.29 -12.93
N THR A 48 7.26 13.69 -13.10
CA THR A 48 7.76 13.21 -14.40
C THR A 48 7.15 11.89 -14.88
N PHE A 49 6.48 11.14 -14.01
CA PHE A 49 5.81 9.87 -14.31
C PHE A 49 4.44 9.79 -13.63
N GLU A 50 3.59 8.86 -14.10
CA GLU A 50 2.26 8.69 -13.54
C GLU A 50 2.29 8.14 -12.10
N PRO A 51 1.81 8.88 -11.10
CA PRO A 51 2.01 8.50 -9.71
C PRO A 51 0.90 7.58 -9.20
N HIS A 52 0.74 6.40 -9.83
CA HIS A 52 -0.28 5.40 -9.46
C HIS A 52 -0.37 5.11 -7.95
N PRO A 53 0.74 5.00 -7.18
CA PRO A 53 0.67 4.77 -5.74
C PRO A 53 -0.08 5.88 -4.98
N LEU A 54 -0.07 7.13 -5.49
CA LEU A 54 -0.72 8.27 -4.84
C LEU A 54 -2.24 8.24 -5.00
N TYR A 55 -2.77 7.69 -6.09
CA TYR A 55 -4.22 7.65 -6.35
C TYR A 55 -4.96 6.86 -5.29
N ALA A 56 -4.55 5.60 -5.11
CA ALA A 56 -5.06 4.77 -4.03
C ALA A 56 -4.78 5.41 -2.66
N ALA A 57 -3.67 6.16 -2.56
CA ALA A 57 -3.28 6.73 -1.30
C ALA A 57 -4.19 7.84 -0.79
N LEU A 58 -4.50 8.78 -1.67
CA LEU A 58 -5.33 9.95 -1.36
C LEU A 58 -6.82 9.62 -1.44
N LYS A 59 -7.22 8.64 -2.29
CA LYS A 59 -8.60 8.13 -2.30
C LYS A 59 -9.05 7.58 -0.94
N ALA A 60 -8.15 6.89 -0.23
CA ALA A 60 -8.46 6.35 1.09
C ALA A 60 -8.81 7.43 2.13
N ILE A 61 -8.27 8.65 1.99
CA ILE A 61 -8.59 9.79 2.87
C ILE A 61 -9.62 10.73 2.24
N GLY A 62 -10.33 10.28 1.20
CA GLY A 62 -11.48 10.99 0.62
C GLY A 62 -11.17 12.01 -0.47
N PHE A 63 -10.05 11.84 -1.18
CA PHE A 63 -9.82 12.55 -2.44
C PHE A 63 -10.36 11.79 -3.65
N GLU A 64 -10.78 12.56 -4.66
CA GLU A 64 -10.91 12.14 -6.05
C GLU A 64 -9.69 12.71 -6.82
N HIS A 65 -9.36 12.19 -8.00
CA HIS A 65 -8.25 12.70 -8.80
C HIS A 65 -8.55 12.78 -10.29
N TYR A 66 -7.95 13.78 -10.93
CA TYR A 66 -7.83 13.88 -12.39
C TYR A 66 -6.36 14.01 -12.75
N THR A 67 -5.95 13.31 -13.81
CA THR A 67 -4.57 13.34 -14.30
C THR A 67 -4.53 13.80 -15.75
N GLU A 68 -3.62 14.71 -16.04
CA GLU A 68 -3.32 15.21 -17.36
C GLU A 68 -1.83 15.01 -17.64
N LYS A 69 -1.50 14.42 -18.79
CA LYS A 69 -0.13 14.39 -19.32
C LYS A 69 0.04 15.57 -20.26
N VAL A 70 0.94 16.50 -19.92
CA VAL A 70 1.18 17.72 -20.71
C VAL A 70 2.30 17.51 -21.73
N ASP A 71 2.44 18.42 -22.70
CA ASP A 71 3.38 18.30 -23.84
C ASP A 71 4.85 18.14 -23.44
N SER A 72 5.24 18.62 -22.26
CA SER A 72 6.59 18.39 -21.71
C SER A 72 6.86 16.94 -21.31
N GLY A 73 5.84 16.08 -21.30
CA GLY A 73 5.88 14.72 -20.78
C GLY A 73 5.51 14.63 -19.30
N ASP A 74 5.44 15.77 -18.60
CA ASP A 74 5.08 15.82 -17.18
C ASP A 74 3.62 15.41 -16.95
N PHE A 75 3.37 14.85 -15.77
CA PHE A 75 2.04 14.55 -15.25
C PHE A 75 1.60 15.63 -14.27
N HIS A 76 0.48 16.27 -14.58
CA HIS A 76 -0.27 17.14 -13.70
C HIS A 76 -1.41 16.36 -13.08
N VAL A 77 -1.32 16.07 -11.79
CA VAL A 77 -2.35 15.35 -11.04
C VAL A 77 -3.05 16.28 -10.08
N TYR A 78 -4.36 16.41 -10.25
CA TYR A 78 -5.22 17.24 -9.42
C TYR A 78 -5.99 16.34 -8.46
N PHE A 79 -5.82 16.54 -7.16
CA PHE A 79 -6.55 15.82 -6.12
C PHE A 79 -7.59 16.75 -5.50
N TYR A 80 -8.87 16.39 -5.60
CA TYR A 80 -9.98 17.15 -5.04
C TYR A 80 -10.59 16.46 -3.82
N ARG A 81 -10.75 17.18 -2.72
CA ARG A 81 -11.34 16.63 -1.50
C ARG A 81 -12.86 16.61 -1.61
N ILE A 82 -13.40 15.43 -1.93
CA ILE A 82 -14.85 15.20 -1.96
C ILE A 82 -15.45 14.99 -0.57
N LYS A 83 -14.67 14.47 0.38
CA LYS A 83 -15.08 14.34 1.79
C LYS A 83 -13.87 14.13 2.68
N LYS A 84 -13.94 14.61 3.93
CA LYS A 84 -12.91 14.25 4.92
C LYS A 84 -13.18 12.85 5.47
N LYS A 85 -12.20 11.95 5.34
CA LYS A 85 -12.18 10.68 6.07
C LYS A 85 -11.07 10.74 7.11
N ASP A 86 -11.43 10.64 8.38
CA ASP A 86 -10.48 10.60 9.49
C ASP A 86 -9.79 9.25 9.59
N ASP A 87 -10.51 8.18 9.23
CA ASP A 87 -9.93 6.86 9.07
C ASP A 87 -9.28 6.73 7.70
N ILE A 88 -7.98 6.46 7.74
CA ILE A 88 -7.40 5.72 6.65
C ILE A 88 -7.98 4.31 6.81
N GLU A 89 -9.03 3.96 6.08
CA GLU A 89 -9.24 2.58 5.67
C GLU A 89 -7.98 2.22 4.87
N GLN A 90 -6.93 1.81 5.60
CA GLN A 90 -5.62 1.55 5.04
C GLN A 90 -5.78 0.29 4.22
N SER A 91 -5.67 0.41 2.90
CA SER A 91 -4.87 -0.58 2.20
C SER A 91 -3.46 -0.41 2.75
N PRO A 92 -3.03 -1.26 3.70
CA PRO A 92 -1.76 -1.08 4.37
C PRO A 92 -0.63 -1.45 3.41
N PHE A 93 0.59 -1.00 3.71
CA PHE A 93 1.78 -1.43 3.00
C PHE A 93 1.79 -1.07 1.51
N ARG A 94 1.37 0.15 1.19
CA ARG A 94 1.43 0.69 -0.17
C ARG A 94 2.87 0.61 -0.70
N PRO A 95 3.06 0.47 -2.02
CA PRO A 95 4.38 0.34 -2.63
C PRO A 95 5.11 1.69 -2.70
N LEU A 96 5.11 2.47 -1.61
CA LEU A 96 5.62 3.84 -1.59
C LEU A 96 7.13 3.91 -1.87
N ALA A 97 7.86 2.81 -1.65
CA ALA A 97 9.26 2.69 -2.04
C ALA A 97 9.51 2.91 -3.54
N LEU A 98 8.50 2.69 -4.39
CA LEU A 98 8.59 2.96 -5.83
C LEU A 98 8.81 4.46 -6.11
N LEU A 99 8.37 5.34 -5.21
CA LEU A 99 8.58 6.79 -5.34
C LEU A 99 10.05 7.20 -5.19
N ASN A 100 10.93 6.31 -4.73
CA ASN A 100 12.35 6.58 -4.57
C ASN A 100 13.19 6.22 -5.82
N PHE A 101 12.67 5.40 -6.74
CA PHE A 101 13.40 4.97 -7.95
C PHE A 101 13.78 6.12 -8.90
N PRO A 102 12.97 7.19 -9.05
CA PRO A 102 13.37 8.37 -9.82
C PRO A 102 14.67 9.04 -9.36
N MET A 103 15.09 8.82 -8.10
CA MET A 103 16.40 9.30 -7.62
C MET A 103 17.58 8.59 -8.28
N ILE A 104 17.36 7.38 -8.78
CA ILE A 104 18.36 6.60 -9.54
C ILE A 104 18.25 6.97 -11.02
N ASP A 105 17.04 6.86 -11.56
CA ASP A 105 16.72 7.15 -12.96
C ASP A 105 15.19 7.33 -13.11
N GLU A 106 14.76 8.38 -13.82
CA GLU A 106 13.35 8.73 -13.96
C GLU A 106 12.56 7.69 -14.78
N GLU A 107 13.13 7.17 -15.87
CA GLU A 107 12.52 6.14 -16.71
C GLU A 107 12.36 4.83 -15.93
N LEU A 108 13.34 4.48 -15.11
CA LEU A 108 13.24 3.35 -14.19
C LEU A 108 12.10 3.54 -13.17
N GLY A 109 11.94 4.75 -12.63
CA GLY A 109 10.81 5.09 -11.75
C GLY A 109 9.46 4.85 -12.42
N GLU A 110 9.30 5.30 -13.65
CA GLU A 110 8.10 5.07 -14.46
C GLU A 110 7.86 3.57 -14.71
N ILE A 111 8.88 2.85 -15.20
CA ILE A 111 8.78 1.41 -15.50
C ILE A 111 8.36 0.62 -14.26
N THR A 112 8.96 0.91 -13.10
CA THR A 112 8.66 0.16 -11.87
C THR A 112 7.26 0.46 -11.32
N ALA A 113 6.80 1.71 -11.38
CA ALA A 113 5.44 2.10 -11.01
C ALA A 113 4.40 1.44 -11.93
N ASN A 114 4.63 1.46 -13.25
CA ASN A 114 3.77 0.85 -14.26
C ASN A 114 3.74 -0.67 -14.11
N PHE A 115 4.89 -1.31 -13.90
CA PHE A 115 4.99 -2.75 -13.68
C PHE A 115 4.19 -3.17 -12.44
N TRP A 116 4.29 -2.42 -11.34
CA TRP A 116 3.49 -2.69 -10.15
C TRP A 116 1.99 -2.57 -10.43
N ASN A 117 1.56 -1.50 -11.11
CA ASN A 117 0.15 -1.28 -11.42
C ASN A 117 -0.42 -2.39 -12.31
N LEU A 118 0.29 -2.73 -13.38
CA LEU A 118 -0.01 -3.83 -14.30
C LEU A 118 -0.13 -5.18 -13.56
N THR A 119 0.71 -5.41 -12.56
CA THR A 119 0.75 -6.68 -11.80
C THR A 119 -0.40 -6.78 -10.81
N TRP A 120 -0.72 -5.68 -10.11
CA TRP A 120 -1.59 -5.72 -8.93
C TRP A 120 -3.01 -5.22 -9.18
N ASN A 121 -3.19 -4.18 -9.99
CA ASN A 121 -4.48 -3.47 -10.12
C ASN A 121 -5.16 -3.64 -11.47
N ASP A 122 -4.49 -4.28 -12.44
CA ASP A 122 -5.06 -4.49 -13.76
C ASP A 122 -6.30 -5.41 -13.70
N GLU A 123 -7.40 -4.97 -14.31
CA GLU A 123 -8.68 -5.69 -14.28
C GLU A 123 -8.64 -7.01 -15.05
N LYS A 124 -7.62 -7.24 -15.90
CA LYS A 124 -7.45 -8.51 -16.64
C LYS A 124 -7.07 -9.69 -15.75
N ARG A 125 -6.75 -9.47 -14.47
CA ARG A 125 -6.30 -10.55 -13.57
C ARG A 125 -7.43 -11.54 -13.30
N THR A 126 -7.17 -12.82 -13.55
CA THR A 126 -8.12 -13.91 -13.27
C THR A 126 -8.08 -14.39 -11.83
N LEU A 127 -6.91 -14.38 -11.18
CA LEU A 127 -6.79 -14.78 -9.79
C LEU A 127 -7.34 -13.69 -8.86
N PRO A 128 -8.20 -14.04 -7.88
CA PRO A 128 -8.64 -13.13 -6.82
C PRO A 128 -7.45 -12.45 -6.14
N TYR A 129 -7.67 -11.24 -5.63
CA TYR A 129 -6.61 -10.44 -5.02
C TYR A 129 -6.00 -11.15 -3.82
N GLU A 130 -6.84 -11.74 -2.97
CA GLU A 130 -6.49 -12.51 -1.78
C GLU A 130 -5.60 -13.71 -2.12
N THR A 131 -5.95 -14.46 -3.17
CA THR A 131 -5.12 -15.58 -3.65
C THR A 131 -3.75 -15.09 -4.12
N ARG A 132 -3.69 -13.96 -4.82
CA ARG A 132 -2.41 -13.36 -5.26
C ARG A 132 -1.56 -12.91 -4.07
N LEU A 133 -2.16 -12.38 -3.01
CA LEU A 133 -1.45 -12.05 -1.77
C LEU A 133 -0.85 -13.31 -1.11
N LEU A 134 -1.61 -14.41 -1.05
CA LEU A 134 -1.10 -15.68 -0.50
C LEU A 134 0.06 -16.25 -1.32
N LEU A 135 -0.02 -16.20 -2.66
CA LEU A 135 1.08 -16.60 -3.54
C LEU A 135 2.31 -15.68 -3.38
N SER A 136 2.08 -14.37 -3.21
CA SER A 136 3.16 -13.42 -2.96
C SER A 136 3.83 -13.66 -1.62
N LEU A 137 3.05 -13.98 -0.59
CA LEU A 137 3.53 -14.36 0.73
C LEU A 137 4.44 -15.59 0.67
N THR A 138 4.00 -16.68 0.03
CA THR A 138 4.79 -17.92 -0.01
C THR A 138 6.06 -17.73 -0.84
N ASN A 139 6.00 -17.01 -1.96
CA ASN A 139 7.18 -16.64 -2.74
C ASN A 139 8.15 -15.75 -1.94
N ALA A 140 7.64 -14.84 -1.12
CA ALA A 140 8.49 -14.00 -0.26
C ALA A 140 9.18 -14.84 0.82
N VAL A 141 8.48 -15.81 1.42
CA VAL A 141 9.08 -16.75 2.39
C VAL A 141 10.16 -17.60 1.73
N GLY A 142 9.89 -18.21 0.58
CA GLY A 142 10.88 -19.02 -0.14
C GLY A 142 12.12 -18.25 -0.59
N ALA A 143 12.01 -16.93 -0.75
CA ALA A 143 13.13 -16.03 -1.04
C ALA A 143 13.82 -15.45 0.22
N GLY A 144 13.43 -15.87 1.43
CA GLY A 144 13.96 -15.33 2.69
C GLY A 144 13.55 -13.88 2.99
N ARG A 145 12.58 -13.32 2.26
CA ARG A 145 12.14 -11.92 2.39
C ARG A 145 11.03 -11.79 3.43
N MET A 146 11.35 -12.07 4.69
CA MET A 146 10.35 -12.11 5.79
C MET A 146 9.62 -10.78 5.99
N ARG A 147 10.28 -9.64 5.74
CA ARG A 147 9.65 -8.31 5.72
C ARG A 147 8.50 -8.25 4.72
N GLN A 148 8.74 -8.70 3.48
CA GLN A 148 7.70 -8.73 2.45
C GLN A 148 6.61 -9.73 2.81
N ALA A 149 6.99 -10.94 3.25
CA ALA A 149 6.01 -11.96 3.63
C ALA A 149 5.06 -11.47 4.73
N SER A 150 5.59 -10.77 5.74
CA SER A 150 4.79 -10.16 6.81
C SER A 150 3.75 -9.17 6.27
N ARG A 151 4.16 -8.30 5.33
CA ARG A 151 3.27 -7.33 4.66
C ARG A 151 2.15 -8.04 3.89
N GLU A 152 2.49 -9.11 3.17
CA GLU A 152 1.50 -9.89 2.41
C GLU A 152 0.50 -10.62 3.32
N LEU A 153 0.96 -11.16 4.46
CA LEU A 153 0.08 -11.83 5.44
C LEU A 153 -0.95 -10.84 6.00
N ILE A 154 -0.47 -9.69 6.45
CA ILE A 154 -1.32 -8.68 7.09
C ILE A 154 -2.32 -8.12 6.07
N LYS A 155 -1.89 -7.86 4.82
CA LYS A 155 -2.82 -7.51 3.74
C LYS A 155 -3.86 -8.61 3.55
N ALA A 156 -3.45 -9.86 3.41
CA ALA A 156 -4.38 -10.97 3.16
C ALA A 156 -5.46 -11.02 4.24
N TYR A 157 -5.08 -10.93 5.51
CA TYR A 157 -6.03 -10.92 6.62
C TYR A 157 -6.98 -9.71 6.61
N ILE A 158 -6.46 -8.51 6.34
CA ILE A 158 -7.26 -7.27 6.26
C ILE A 158 -8.27 -7.32 5.11
N TYR A 159 -7.90 -7.93 3.98
CA TYR A 159 -8.77 -8.17 2.83
C TYR A 159 -9.71 -9.38 3.00
N GLY A 160 -9.75 -9.99 4.19
CA GLY A 160 -10.78 -10.97 4.54
C GLY A 160 -10.36 -12.44 4.45
N VAL A 161 -9.07 -12.74 4.21
CA VAL A 161 -8.58 -14.12 4.30
C VAL A 161 -8.73 -14.63 5.73
N ASP A 162 -9.48 -15.72 5.90
CA ASP A 162 -9.69 -16.37 7.18
C ASP A 162 -8.42 -17.05 7.69
N SER A 163 -8.23 -17.04 9.00
CA SER A 163 -7.02 -17.58 9.62
C SER A 163 -6.84 -19.07 9.34
N ALA A 164 -7.92 -19.82 9.13
CA ALA A 164 -7.87 -21.21 8.71
C ALA A 164 -7.11 -21.42 7.37
N ILE A 165 -7.25 -20.49 6.41
CA ILE A 165 -6.47 -20.53 5.17
C ILE A 165 -4.98 -20.28 5.44
N LEU A 166 -4.67 -19.42 6.42
CA LEU A 166 -3.29 -19.21 6.85
C LEU A 166 -2.72 -20.47 7.53
N ASP A 167 -3.53 -21.23 8.25
CA ASP A 167 -3.12 -22.52 8.84
C ASP A 167 -2.58 -23.45 7.74
N ASP A 168 -3.35 -23.63 6.65
CA ASP A 168 -2.93 -24.43 5.49
C ASP A 168 -1.62 -23.90 4.88
N VAL A 169 -1.49 -22.59 4.75
CA VAL A 169 -0.26 -21.96 4.23
C VAL A 169 0.93 -22.24 5.13
N PHE A 170 0.81 -22.09 6.45
CA PHE A 170 1.93 -22.34 7.37
C PHE A 170 2.31 -23.82 7.44
N GLU A 171 1.34 -24.74 7.29
CA GLU A 171 1.63 -26.16 7.13
C GLU A 171 2.45 -26.43 5.87
N LEU A 172 2.05 -25.86 4.73
CA LEU A 172 2.79 -25.97 3.47
C LEU A 172 4.17 -25.30 3.54
N LEU A 173 4.32 -24.20 4.28
CA LEU A 173 5.63 -23.57 4.51
C LEU A 173 6.56 -24.49 5.31
N ALA A 174 6.06 -25.10 6.39
CA ALA A 174 6.84 -26.04 7.19
C ALA A 174 7.24 -27.28 6.37
N TRP A 175 6.34 -27.79 5.54
CA TRP A 175 6.61 -28.92 4.64
C TRP A 175 7.64 -28.57 3.56
N ASN A 176 7.41 -27.50 2.80
CA ASN A 176 8.21 -27.19 1.61
C ASN A 176 9.56 -26.54 1.92
N GLN A 177 9.69 -25.80 3.03
CA GLN A 177 10.95 -25.18 3.45
C GLN A 177 11.74 -26.03 4.45
N GLY A 178 11.08 -27.01 5.09
CA GLY A 178 11.66 -27.86 6.11
C GLY A 178 11.60 -27.27 7.51
N ILE A 179 11.52 -28.15 8.52
CA ILE A 179 11.34 -27.78 9.93
C ILE A 179 12.50 -26.93 10.46
N GLY A 180 13.74 -27.16 9.99
CA GLY A 180 14.92 -26.39 10.38
C GLY A 180 14.80 -24.92 9.99
N TYR A 181 14.51 -24.67 8.71
CA TYR A 181 14.29 -23.31 8.19
C TYR A 181 13.09 -22.66 8.85
N PHE A 182 12.00 -23.41 9.04
CA PHE A 182 10.83 -22.90 9.75
C PHE A 182 11.21 -22.43 11.16
N SER A 183 11.94 -23.25 11.91
CA SER A 183 12.28 -22.93 13.31
C SER A 183 13.30 -21.80 13.44
N SER A 184 14.25 -21.68 12.50
CA SER A 184 15.30 -20.65 12.56
C SER A 184 14.93 -19.33 11.91
N GLU A 185 14.18 -19.35 10.80
CA GLU A 185 13.88 -18.14 10.03
C GLU A 185 12.42 -17.70 10.18
N ILE A 186 11.47 -18.62 10.01
CA ILE A 186 10.03 -18.27 10.02
C ILE A 186 9.55 -18.03 11.46
N GLY A 187 9.83 -18.94 12.37
CA GLY A 187 9.39 -18.94 13.77
C GLY A 187 9.72 -17.66 14.55
N PRO A 188 10.96 -17.11 14.48
CA PRO A 188 11.29 -15.87 15.17
C PRO A 188 10.82 -14.60 14.42
N SER A 189 10.48 -14.70 13.12
CA SER A 189 10.17 -13.53 12.28
C SER A 189 8.87 -12.81 12.67
N ALA A 190 8.77 -11.53 12.26
CA ALA A 190 7.55 -10.74 12.32
C ALA A 190 6.35 -11.41 11.63
N LEU A 191 6.59 -12.22 10.57
CA LEU A 191 5.55 -12.94 9.85
C LEU A 191 4.83 -13.91 10.79
N PHE A 192 5.57 -14.76 11.50
CA PHE A 192 4.97 -15.74 12.39
C PHE A 192 4.42 -15.08 13.67
N GLN A 193 5.02 -13.97 14.10
CA GLN A 193 4.46 -13.18 15.21
C GLN A 193 3.11 -12.56 14.86
N ALA A 194 2.94 -12.03 13.64
CA ALA A 194 1.66 -11.51 13.15
C ALA A 194 0.60 -12.62 13.05
N TYR A 195 0.96 -13.78 12.51
CA TYR A 195 0.08 -14.96 12.50
C TYR A 195 -0.35 -15.39 13.91
N LYS A 196 0.59 -15.51 14.86
CA LYS A 196 0.27 -15.82 16.26
C LYS A 196 -0.65 -14.80 16.90
N LEU A 197 -0.47 -13.51 16.60
CA LEU A 197 -1.35 -12.45 17.08
C LEU A 197 -2.79 -12.70 16.61
N ILE A 198 -3.00 -12.94 15.31
CA ILE A 198 -4.32 -13.25 14.74
C ILE A 198 -4.96 -14.41 15.50
N LYS A 199 -4.29 -15.58 15.54
CA LYS A 199 -4.84 -16.79 16.18
C LYS A 199 -5.17 -16.58 17.65
N THR A 200 -4.30 -15.86 18.37
CA THR A 200 -4.49 -15.60 19.80
C THR A 200 -5.69 -14.69 20.04
N GLN A 201 -5.83 -13.62 19.26
CA GLN A 201 -6.91 -12.65 19.46
C GLN A 201 -8.27 -13.19 18.99
N GLU A 202 -8.32 -13.96 17.91
CA GLU A 202 -9.54 -14.67 17.49
C GLU A 202 -10.01 -15.64 18.59
N LYS A 203 -9.09 -16.40 19.19
CA LYS A 203 -9.41 -17.28 20.34
C LYS A 203 -9.92 -16.50 21.55
N ASN A 204 -9.47 -15.27 21.74
CA ASN A 204 -9.93 -14.38 22.80
C ASN A 204 -11.26 -13.68 22.47
N GLY A 205 -11.90 -14.02 21.34
CA GLY A 205 -13.19 -13.45 20.93
C GLY A 205 -13.11 -12.02 20.42
N LYS A 206 -11.91 -11.55 20.04
CA LYS A 206 -11.74 -10.21 19.45
C LYS A 206 -12.34 -10.16 18.06
N SER A 207 -12.98 -9.02 17.76
CA SER A 207 -13.50 -8.76 16.42
C SER A 207 -12.36 -8.62 15.41
N ARG A 208 -12.64 -8.92 14.14
CA ARG A 208 -11.65 -8.79 13.07
C ARG A 208 -11.08 -7.37 13.01
N ASP A 209 -11.91 -6.35 13.18
CA ASP A 209 -11.47 -4.95 13.11
C ASP A 209 -10.54 -4.56 14.28
N GLU A 210 -10.80 -5.04 15.49
CA GLU A 210 -9.85 -4.90 16.61
C GLU A 210 -8.50 -5.56 16.27
N ILE A 211 -8.52 -6.74 15.64
CA ILE A 211 -7.30 -7.45 15.26
C ILE A 211 -6.55 -6.69 14.15
N LYS A 212 -7.25 -6.14 13.16
CA LYS A 212 -6.65 -5.28 12.12
C LYS A 212 -5.93 -4.09 12.75
N GLN A 213 -6.56 -3.42 13.72
CA GLN A 213 -5.93 -2.31 14.44
C GLN A 213 -4.66 -2.75 15.16
N MET A 214 -4.71 -3.84 15.93
CA MET A 214 -3.53 -4.38 16.64
C MET A 214 -2.41 -4.80 15.68
N LEU A 215 -2.74 -5.39 14.53
CA LEU A 215 -1.77 -5.73 13.49
C LEU A 215 -1.10 -4.49 12.93
N MET A 216 -1.85 -3.43 12.66
CA MET A 216 -1.31 -2.18 12.13
C MET A 216 -0.48 -1.41 13.16
N GLU A 217 -0.85 -1.47 14.44
CA GLU A 217 -0.07 -0.88 15.52
C GLU A 217 1.27 -1.60 15.71
N LYS A 218 1.25 -2.94 15.73
CA LYS A 218 2.44 -3.74 16.03
C LYS A 218 3.31 -4.00 14.83
N PHE A 219 2.72 -4.19 13.65
CA PHE A 219 3.41 -4.65 12.43
C PHE A 219 3.12 -3.75 11.24
N GLY A 220 2.55 -2.56 11.43
CA GLY A 220 2.32 -1.59 10.37
C GLY A 220 3.57 -0.84 9.92
N GLU A 221 3.39 0.23 9.14
CA GLU A 221 4.49 0.98 8.50
C GLU A 221 5.47 1.66 9.47
N LYS A 222 5.15 1.72 10.77
CA LYS A 222 6.04 2.24 11.81
C LYS A 222 6.96 1.18 12.44
N ASN A 223 6.71 -0.11 12.22
CA ASN A 223 7.56 -1.18 12.72
C ASN A 223 8.80 -1.33 11.83
N ILE A 224 10.01 -1.23 12.39
CA ILE A 224 11.28 -1.32 11.65
C ILE A 224 11.52 -2.66 10.95
N GLU A 225 10.88 -3.74 11.40
CA GLU A 225 10.94 -5.07 10.79
C GLU A 225 10.02 -5.20 9.57
N VAL A 226 9.08 -4.26 9.38
CA VAL A 226 8.04 -4.29 8.33
C VAL A 226 8.06 -3.04 7.43
N SER A 227 8.53 -1.91 7.93
CA SER A 227 8.61 -0.62 7.22
C SER A 227 9.57 -0.71 6.03
N VAL A 228 9.31 0.06 4.98
CA VAL A 228 10.31 0.30 3.93
C VAL A 228 10.86 1.70 4.20
N GLN A 229 12.15 1.80 4.46
CA GLN A 229 12.84 3.09 4.61
C GLN A 229 13.05 3.70 3.22
#